data_AF-A0A7V9MRF4-F1
#
_entry.id   AF-A0A7V9MRF4-F1
#
_cell.length_a   1.000
_cell.length_b   1.000
_cell.length_c   1.000
_cell.angle_alpha   90.00
_cell.angle_beta   90.00
_cell.angle_gamma   90.00
#
_symmetry.space_group_name_H-M   'P 1'
#
loop_
_entity.id
_entity.type
_entity.pdbx_description
1 polymer ?
#
loop_
_entity_poly.entity_id
_entity_poly.type
_entity_poly.pdbx_seq_one_letter_code
_entity_poly.pdbx_strand_id
1 'polypeptide(L)'
;THGVHEDRNWWSKYIISFFLLFWFGITILFCFNAMVFGETLAGIAEVNFQLSVPLQTWVAALSLPLTAIALVLLALALYLLTPENYLTVRQALPGAIFFSCGWMTMTKLFQFYVTKYDRYNPTYLALASIIVLLTWMYLTCLLLLLGGKLNAILRRERERGDAAPELEPQVA
;
A
#
# COMPACT_ATOMS: atom_id res chain seq x y z
N THR A 1 -13.81 -16.47 30.73
CA THR A 1 -12.39 -16.68 31.06
C THR A 1 -11.67 -15.35 30.93
N HIS A 2 -11.68 -14.58 32.02
CA HIS A 2 -10.98 -13.29 32.15
C HIS A 2 -9.52 -13.57 32.57
N GLY A 3 -8.54 -12.97 31.88
CA GLY A 3 -7.14 -13.15 32.26
C GLY A 3 -6.08 -12.55 31.33
N VAL A 4 -6.37 -11.46 30.60
CA VAL A 4 -5.30 -10.69 29.95
C VAL A 4 -5.15 -9.39 30.72
N HIS A 5 -4.08 -9.30 31.53
CA HIS A 5 -3.61 -8.05 32.07
C HIS A 5 -3.16 -7.15 30.90
N GLU A 6 -3.99 -6.21 30.51
CA GLU A 6 -3.65 -5.15 29.55
C GLU A 6 -2.87 -4.02 30.23
N ASP A 7 -1.72 -4.35 30.79
CA ASP A 7 -0.75 -3.35 31.22
C ASP A 7 0.14 -2.95 30.05
N ARG A 8 -0.33 -1.98 29.26
CA ARG A 8 0.55 -1.07 28.51
C ARG A 8 -0.18 0.22 28.18
N ASN A 9 0.23 1.27 28.90
CA ASN A 9 -0.21 2.65 28.91
C ASN A 9 -1.05 3.02 27.68
N TRP A 10 -2.35 3.29 27.89
CA TRP A 10 -3.30 3.75 26.87
C TRP A 10 -2.68 4.84 25.96
N TRP A 11 -1.93 5.76 26.56
CA TRP A 11 -1.19 6.82 25.88
C TRP A 11 -0.14 6.33 24.85
N SER A 12 0.60 5.25 25.15
CA SER A 12 1.56 4.66 24.20
C SER A 12 0.88 4.09 22.96
N LYS A 13 -0.36 3.58 23.06
CA LYS A 13 -1.11 3.08 21.90
C LYS A 13 -1.45 4.23 20.93
N TYR A 14 -1.80 5.42 21.43
CA TYR A 14 -2.05 6.60 20.59
C TYR A 14 -0.77 7.12 19.94
N ILE A 15 0.35 7.16 20.68
CA ILE A 15 1.63 7.62 20.15
C ILE A 15 2.12 6.70 19.03
N ILE A 16 2.05 5.38 19.24
CA ILE A 16 2.44 4.41 18.21
C ILE A 16 1.55 4.58 16.98
N SER A 17 0.23 4.73 17.15
CA SER A 17 -0.71 4.95 16.04
C SER A 17 -0.42 6.25 15.28
N PHE A 18 -0.09 7.32 16.01
CA PHE A 18 0.23 8.63 15.43
C PHE A 18 1.54 8.57 14.62
N PHE A 19 2.60 8.00 15.20
CA PHE A 19 3.88 7.81 14.50
C PHE A 19 3.74 6.89 13.29
N LEU A 20 2.96 5.81 13.41
CA LEU A 20 2.67 4.89 12.31
C LEU A 20 1.94 5.60 11.17
N LEU A 21 0.93 6.42 11.48
CA LEU A 21 0.21 7.22 10.47
C LEU A 21 1.15 8.18 9.76
N PHE A 22 2.01 8.88 10.52
CA PHE A 22 2.97 9.83 9.95
C PHE A 22 3.99 9.14 9.05
N TRP A 23 4.59 8.05 9.53
CA TRP A 23 5.53 7.24 8.78
C TRP A 23 4.88 6.66 7.51
N PHE A 24 3.63 6.21 7.63
CA PHE A 24 2.84 5.70 6.51
C PHE A 24 2.60 6.77 5.45
N GLY A 25 2.13 7.95 5.87
CA GLY A 25 1.87 9.08 4.99
C GLY A 25 3.12 9.55 4.26
N ILE A 26 4.24 9.70 4.97
CA ILE A 26 5.52 10.10 4.38
C ILE A 26 6.00 9.06 3.36
N THR A 27 5.91 7.77 3.69
CA THR A 27 6.35 6.69 2.79
C THR A 27 5.51 6.66 1.52
N ILE A 28 4.19 6.80 1.62
CA ILE A 28 3.30 6.87 0.45
C ILE A 28 3.59 8.09 -0.40
N LEU A 29 3.76 9.25 0.22
CA LEU A 29 4.03 10.49 -0.51
C LEU A 29 5.36 10.39 -1.25
N PHE A 30 6.39 9.83 -0.61
CA PHE A 30 7.69 9.60 -1.23
C PHE A 30 7.60 8.58 -2.38
N CYS A 31 6.92 7.45 -2.18
CA CYS A 31 6.71 6.45 -3.23
C CYS A 31 5.93 7.01 -4.41
N PHE A 32 4.89 7.81 -4.17
CA PHE A 32 4.11 8.46 -5.22
C PHE A 32 4.99 9.42 -6.04
N ASN A 33 5.76 10.29 -5.37
CA ASN A 33 6.65 11.21 -6.06
C ASN A 33 7.73 10.48 -6.86
N ALA A 34 8.35 9.46 -6.28
CA ALA A 34 9.35 8.65 -6.96
C ALA A 34 8.77 7.91 -8.17
N MET A 35 7.54 7.40 -8.07
CA MET A 35 6.90 6.66 -9.15
C MET A 35 6.41 7.57 -10.28
N VAL A 36 5.79 8.71 -9.95
CA VAL A 36 5.20 9.63 -10.95
C VAL A 36 6.25 10.55 -11.57
N PHE A 37 7.09 11.16 -10.73
CA PHE A 37 8.08 12.15 -11.19
C PHE A 37 9.46 11.55 -11.43
N GLY A 38 9.77 10.35 -10.91
CA GLY A 38 11.10 9.74 -11.08
C GLY A 38 11.48 9.51 -12.54
N GLU A 39 10.54 9.09 -13.39
CA GLU A 39 10.76 8.93 -14.83
C GLU A 39 11.05 10.29 -15.51
N THR A 40 10.33 11.34 -15.13
CA THR A 40 10.53 12.69 -15.69
C THR A 40 11.85 13.34 -15.25
N LEU A 41 12.23 13.17 -13.99
CA LEU A 41 13.49 13.68 -13.44
C LEU A 41 14.70 12.98 -14.07
N ALA A 42 14.61 11.66 -14.28
CA ALA A 42 15.64 10.89 -14.96
C ALA A 42 15.83 11.33 -16.42
N GLY A 43 14.73 11.58 -17.14
CA GLY A 43 14.78 12.09 -18.52
C GLY A 43 15.39 13.49 -18.62
N ILE A 44 15.07 14.39 -17.68
CA ILE A 44 15.68 15.73 -17.63
C ILE A 44 17.19 15.64 -17.34
N ALA A 45 17.61 14.76 -16.43
CA ALA A 45 19.02 14.55 -16.12
C ALA A 45 19.81 13.97 -17.31
N GLU A 46 19.21 13.04 -18.06
CA GLU A 46 19.80 12.42 -19.25
C GLU A 46 20.08 13.46 -20.35
N VAL A 47 19.12 14.36 -20.59
CA VAL A 47 19.25 15.45 -21.57
C VAL A 47 20.29 16.51 -21.14
N ASN A 48 20.35 16.85 -19.84
CA ASN A 48 21.30 17.87 -19.35
C ASN A 48 22.74 17.36 -19.25
N PHE A 49 22.96 16.07 -18.96
CA PHE A 49 24.31 15.50 -18.79
C PHE A 49 24.85 14.76 -20.02
N GLN A 50 24.09 14.68 -21.12
CA GLN A 50 24.49 13.97 -22.37
C GLN A 50 25.03 12.55 -22.12
N LEU A 51 24.39 11.82 -21.20
CA LEU A 51 24.79 10.45 -20.87
C LEU A 51 24.27 9.48 -21.94
N SER A 52 25.15 8.70 -22.56
CA SER A 52 24.81 7.61 -23.51
C SER A 52 24.14 6.38 -22.85
N VAL A 53 23.86 6.46 -21.55
CA VAL A 53 23.25 5.38 -20.79
C VAL A 53 21.76 5.70 -20.65
N PRO A 54 20.82 4.81 -21.01
CA PRO A 54 19.38 5.05 -20.89
C PRO A 54 18.95 5.00 -19.41
N LEU A 55 19.35 6.01 -18.64
CA LEU A 55 19.10 6.12 -17.20
C LEU A 55 17.61 6.13 -16.91
N GLN A 56 16.80 6.70 -17.81
CA GLN A 56 15.34 6.64 -17.71
C GLN A 56 14.82 5.19 -17.60
N THR A 57 15.38 4.26 -18.37
CA THR A 57 14.93 2.86 -18.37
C THR A 57 15.40 2.11 -17.13
N TRP A 58 16.64 2.34 -16.69
CA TRP A 58 17.18 1.72 -15.46
C TRP A 58 16.47 2.22 -14.20
N VAL A 59 16.21 3.54 -14.13
CA VAL A 59 15.49 4.15 -13.01
C VAL A 59 14.04 3.67 -12.99
N ALA A 60 13.36 3.59 -14.13
CA ALA A 60 12.01 3.03 -14.20
C ALA A 60 11.97 1.54 -13.82
N ALA A 61 12.97 0.76 -14.27
CA ALA A 61 13.06 -0.66 -13.99
C ALA A 61 13.40 -0.96 -12.52
N LEU A 62 14.14 -0.09 -11.83
CA LEU A 62 14.48 -0.22 -10.42
C LEU A 62 13.42 0.39 -9.49
N SER A 63 12.79 1.49 -9.88
CA SER A 63 11.77 2.15 -9.06
C SER A 63 10.51 1.30 -8.91
N LEU A 64 10.15 0.53 -9.95
CA LEU A 64 8.97 -0.33 -9.96
C LEU A 64 9.03 -1.48 -8.94
N PRO A 65 10.09 -2.32 -8.87
CA PRO A 65 10.23 -3.33 -7.84
C PRO A 65 10.50 -2.72 -6.46
N LEU A 66 11.25 -1.61 -6.37
CA LEU A 66 11.53 -0.95 -5.10
C LEU A 66 10.24 -0.40 -4.45
N THR A 67 9.38 0.25 -5.24
CA THR A 67 8.08 0.75 -4.77
C THR A 67 7.14 -0.40 -4.41
N ALA A 68 7.11 -1.47 -5.20
CA ALA A 68 6.32 -2.66 -4.87
C ALA A 68 6.72 -3.25 -3.51
N ILE A 69 8.03 -3.43 -3.27
CA ILE A 69 8.57 -3.93 -2.00
C ILE A 69 8.25 -2.96 -0.86
N ALA A 70 8.46 -1.66 -1.05
CA ALA A 70 8.17 -0.64 -0.05
C ALA A 70 6.67 -0.66 0.35
N LEU A 71 5.76 -0.75 -0.61
CA LEU A 71 4.31 -0.80 -0.37
C LEU A 71 3.88 -2.10 0.32
N VAL A 72 4.50 -3.24 -0.02
CA VAL A 72 4.26 -4.51 0.67
C VAL A 72 4.71 -4.42 2.12
N LEU A 73 5.93 -3.92 2.37
CA LEU A 73 6.46 -3.71 3.73
C LEU A 73 5.59 -2.74 4.53
N LEU A 74 5.12 -1.68 3.88
CA LEU A 74 4.25 -0.67 4.47
C LEU A 74 2.91 -1.26 4.89
N ALA A 75 2.25 -2.01 4.01
CA ALA A 75 0.98 -2.68 4.31
C ALA A 75 1.17 -3.78 5.37
N LEU A 76 2.27 -4.52 5.31
CA LEU A 76 2.65 -5.47 6.36
C LEU A 76 2.81 -4.78 7.71
N ALA A 77 3.54 -3.66 7.77
CA ALA A 77 3.72 -2.89 8.98
C ALA A 77 2.36 -2.42 9.53
N LEU A 78 1.48 -1.86 8.69
CA LEU A 78 0.14 -1.49 9.11
C LEU A 78 -0.63 -2.68 9.70
N TYR A 79 -0.65 -3.82 9.01
CA TYR A 79 -1.42 -4.99 9.45
C TYR A 79 -0.83 -5.66 10.70
N LEU A 80 0.50 -5.66 10.89
CA LEU A 80 1.15 -6.23 12.08
C LEU A 80 1.08 -5.31 13.30
N LEU A 81 1.18 -3.99 13.10
CA LEU A 81 1.10 -3.02 14.18
C LEU A 81 -0.33 -2.69 14.59
N THR A 82 -1.35 -3.16 13.85
CA THR A 82 -2.75 -3.03 14.24
C THR A 82 -2.99 -3.86 15.52
N PRO A 83 -3.18 -3.22 16.69
CA PRO A 83 -3.08 -3.90 17.99
C PRO A 83 -4.18 -4.91 18.26
N GLU A 84 -5.29 -4.83 17.54
CA GLU A 84 -6.49 -5.63 17.80
C GLU A 84 -6.44 -7.04 17.21
N ASN A 85 -5.51 -7.34 16.29
CA ASN A 85 -5.39 -8.66 15.72
C ASN A 85 -3.92 -9.02 15.51
N TYR A 86 -3.43 -9.98 16.29
CA TYR A 86 -2.11 -10.60 16.17
C TYR A 86 -2.02 -11.43 14.87
N LEU A 87 -1.98 -10.77 13.72
CA LEU A 87 -1.74 -11.44 12.44
C LEU A 87 -0.27 -11.80 12.33
N THR A 88 0.02 -13.07 12.03
CA THR A 88 1.36 -13.49 11.62
C THR A 88 1.71 -12.87 10.26
N VAL A 89 2.98 -12.54 10.02
CA VAL A 89 3.51 -12.01 8.73
C VAL A 89 2.99 -12.79 7.53
N ARG A 90 2.87 -14.12 7.66
CA ARG A 90 2.40 -15.05 6.62
C ARG A 90 0.92 -14.89 6.28
N GLN A 91 0.09 -14.42 7.21
CA GLN A 91 -1.34 -14.18 7.01
C GLN A 91 -1.62 -12.76 6.50
N ALA A 92 -0.72 -11.80 6.75
CA ALA A 92 -0.85 -10.42 6.29
C ALA A 92 -0.32 -10.18 4.86
N LEU A 93 0.57 -11.05 4.37
CA LEU A 93 1.15 -11.03 3.03
C LEU A 93 0.11 -10.94 1.88
N PRO A 94 -0.95 -11.76 1.81
CA PRO A 94 -1.89 -11.72 0.68
C PRO A 94 -2.60 -10.36 0.54
N GLY A 95 -3.04 -9.75 1.64
CA GLY A 95 -3.62 -8.41 1.63
C GLY A 95 -2.60 -7.31 1.30
N ALA A 96 -1.34 -7.46 1.74
CA ALA A 96 -0.27 -6.53 1.40
C ALA A 96 0.07 -6.54 -0.10
N ILE A 97 0.09 -7.72 -0.71
CA ILE A 97 0.29 -7.87 -2.16
C ILE A 97 -0.90 -7.28 -2.92
N PHE A 98 -2.13 -7.55 -2.48
CA PHE A 98 -3.33 -6.97 -3.09
C PHE A 98 -3.31 -5.43 -3.05
N PHE A 99 -2.97 -4.86 -1.89
CA PHE A 99 -2.82 -3.42 -1.74
C PHE A 99 -1.75 -2.86 -2.69
N SER A 100 -0.56 -3.46 -2.71
CA SER A 100 0.56 -3.01 -3.54
C SER A 100 0.21 -3.04 -5.04
N CYS A 101 -0.34 -4.16 -5.53
CA CYS A 101 -0.76 -4.29 -6.93
C CYS A 101 -1.87 -3.29 -7.31
N GLY A 102 -2.88 -3.13 -6.44
CA GLY A 102 -3.96 -2.17 -6.67
C GLY A 102 -3.43 -0.74 -6.73
N TRP A 103 -2.57 -0.38 -5.78
CA TRP A 103 -1.98 0.96 -5.70
C TRP A 103 -1.11 1.26 -6.92
N MET A 104 -0.28 0.31 -7.37
CA MET A 104 0.58 0.50 -8.55
C MET A 104 -0.24 0.71 -9.83
N THR A 105 -1.26 -0.13 -10.03
CA THR A 105 -2.17 -0.03 -11.18
C THR A 105 -2.81 1.36 -11.24
N MET A 106 -3.24 1.83 -10.08
CA MET A 106 -3.92 3.10 -9.92
C MET A 106 -2.99 4.31 -10.12
N THR A 107 -1.75 4.24 -9.64
CA THR A 107 -0.73 5.27 -9.87
C THR A 107 -0.32 5.33 -11.34
N LYS A 108 -0.22 4.19 -12.05
CA LYS A 108 0.01 4.16 -13.49
C LYS A 108 -1.18 4.75 -14.28
N LEU A 109 -2.41 4.46 -13.85
CA LEU A 109 -3.60 5.06 -14.47
C LEU A 109 -3.64 6.59 -14.28
N PHE A 110 -3.22 7.08 -13.12
CA PHE A 110 -3.05 8.51 -12.85
C PHE A 110 -2.03 9.15 -13.81
N GLN A 111 -0.87 8.53 -13.97
CA GLN A 111 0.18 8.99 -14.90
C GLN A 111 -0.35 9.08 -16.35
N PHE A 112 -1.09 8.06 -16.79
CA PHE A 112 -1.72 8.06 -18.12
C PHE A 112 -2.78 9.16 -18.27
N TYR A 113 -3.57 9.41 -17.22
CA TYR A 113 -4.56 10.48 -17.24
C TYR A 113 -3.91 11.86 -17.40
N VAL A 114 -2.90 12.18 -16.59
CA VAL A 114 -2.22 13.48 -16.63
C VAL A 114 -1.57 13.74 -17.99
N THR A 115 -0.88 12.74 -18.56
CA THR A 115 -0.21 12.89 -19.87
C THR A 115 -1.17 13.12 -21.04
N LYS A 116 -2.41 12.61 -20.97
CA LYS A 116 -3.43 12.82 -22.01
C LYS A 116 -4.05 14.22 -22.00
N TYR A 117 -4.14 14.86 -20.84
CA TYR A 117 -4.88 16.12 -20.64
C TYR A 117 -3.99 17.36 -20.49
N ASP A 118 -2.68 17.25 -20.72
CA ASP A 118 -1.68 18.32 -20.58
C ASP A 118 -1.91 19.54 -21.50
N ARG A 119 -2.80 19.42 -22.50
CA ARG A 119 -3.14 20.50 -23.46
C ARG A 119 -4.29 21.43 -23.04
N TYR A 120 -4.91 21.22 -21.88
CA TYR A 120 -6.04 22.06 -21.44
C TYR A 120 -5.60 23.33 -20.69
N ASN A 121 -6.47 24.35 -20.68
CA ASN A 121 -6.26 25.60 -19.95
C ASN A 121 -5.85 25.35 -18.48
N PRO A 122 -4.85 26.07 -17.93
CA PRO A 122 -4.27 25.78 -16.61
C PRO A 122 -5.27 25.86 -15.46
N THR A 123 -6.32 26.68 -15.57
CA THR A 123 -7.39 26.79 -14.57
C THR A 123 -8.22 25.50 -14.45
N TYR A 124 -8.54 24.86 -15.58
CA TYR A 124 -9.30 23.60 -15.58
C TYR A 124 -8.42 22.42 -15.17
N LEU A 125 -7.12 22.48 -15.47
CA LEU A 125 -6.15 21.49 -15.03
C LEU A 125 -6.02 21.45 -13.49
N ALA A 126 -6.01 22.61 -12.83
CA ALA A 126 -5.96 22.71 -11.37
C ALA A 126 -7.21 22.13 -10.69
N LEU A 127 -8.40 22.35 -11.26
CA LEU A 127 -9.64 21.74 -10.75
C LEU A 127 -9.64 20.22 -10.96
N ALA A 128 -9.23 19.75 -12.13
CA ALA A 128 -9.14 18.33 -12.43
C ALA A 128 -8.12 17.60 -11.55
N SER A 129 -6.95 18.20 -11.29
CA SER A 129 -5.91 17.58 -10.47
C SER A 129 -6.36 17.36 -9.02
N ILE A 130 -7.11 18.29 -8.42
CA ILE A 130 -7.68 18.11 -7.07
C ILE A 130 -8.67 16.94 -7.04
N ILE A 131 -9.60 16.88 -8.00
CA ILE A 131 -10.61 15.80 -8.05
C ILE A 131 -9.93 14.44 -8.20
N VAL A 132 -8.92 14.34 -9.06
CA VAL A 132 -8.18 13.11 -9.26
C VAL A 132 -7.35 12.76 -8.02
N LEU A 133 -6.71 13.74 -7.36
CA LEU A 133 -5.99 13.52 -6.10
C LEU A 133 -6.93 12.98 -5.00
N LEU A 134 -8.12 13.55 -4.85
CA LEU A 134 -9.12 13.07 -3.90
C LEU A 134 -9.59 11.66 -4.23
N THR A 135 -9.85 11.38 -5.52
CA THR A 135 -10.18 10.03 -6.00
C THR A 135 -9.06 9.06 -5.69
N TRP A 136 -7.81 9.51 -5.82
CA TRP A 136 -6.64 8.72 -5.53
C TRP A 136 -6.48 8.42 -4.03
N MET A 137 -6.73 9.39 -3.17
CA MET A 137 -6.72 9.15 -1.72
C MET A 137 -7.86 8.21 -1.31
N TYR A 138 -9.05 8.39 -1.89
CA TYR A 138 -10.22 7.55 -1.65
C TYR A 138 -9.95 6.07 -2.00
N LEU A 139 -9.45 5.81 -3.21
CA LEU A 139 -9.16 4.46 -3.66
C LEU A 139 -8.00 3.83 -2.86
N THR A 140 -6.99 4.60 -2.45
CA THR A 140 -5.91 4.11 -1.57
C THR A 140 -6.49 3.60 -0.24
N CYS A 141 -7.39 4.38 0.37
CA CYS A 141 -8.07 3.98 1.59
C CYS A 141 -8.91 2.69 1.37
N LEU A 142 -9.63 2.63 0.26
CA LEU A 142 -10.42 1.47 -0.12
C LEU A 142 -9.56 0.21 -0.31
N LEU A 143 -8.40 0.32 -0.96
CA LEU A 143 -7.45 -0.79 -1.13
C LEU A 143 -6.90 -1.29 0.21
N LEU A 144 -6.54 -0.39 1.14
CA LEU A 144 -6.08 -0.75 2.48
C LEU A 144 -7.16 -1.53 3.25
N LEU A 145 -8.40 -1.04 3.20
CA LEU A 145 -9.53 -1.63 3.89
C LEU A 145 -9.89 -3.00 3.30
N LEU A 146 -9.90 -3.13 1.97
CA LEU A 146 -10.11 -4.40 1.28
C LEU A 146 -8.99 -5.41 1.56
N GLY A 147 -7.73 -4.98 1.56
CA GLY A 147 -6.59 -5.84 1.91
C GLY A 147 -6.69 -6.36 3.36
N GLY A 148 -7.15 -5.51 4.28
CA GLY A 148 -7.41 -5.90 5.67
C GLY A 148 -8.56 -6.91 5.79
N LYS A 149 -9.67 -6.70 5.06
CA LYS A 149 -10.78 -7.66 5.01
C LYS A 149 -10.37 -8.99 4.40
N LEU A 150 -9.55 -8.98 3.35
CA LEU A 150 -9.02 -10.19 2.72
C LEU A 150 -8.21 -11.01 3.73
N ASN A 151 -7.33 -10.35 4.48
CA ASN A 151 -6.55 -10.99 5.54
C ASN A 151 -7.45 -11.60 6.64
N ALA A 152 -8.52 -10.90 7.03
CA ALA A 152 -9.47 -11.40 8.02
C ALA A 152 -10.27 -12.62 7.54
N ILE A 153 -10.70 -12.63 6.27
CA ILE A 153 -11.41 -13.77 5.65
C ILE A 153 -10.49 -14.99 5.61
N LEU A 154 -9.25 -14.81 5.15
CA LEU A 154 -8.30 -15.91 5.01
C LEU A 154 -7.92 -16.55 6.36
N ARG A 155 -7.91 -15.74 7.42
CA ARG A 155 -7.76 -16.22 8.81
C ARG A 155 -8.95 -17.10 9.22
N ARG A 156 -10.18 -16.65 8.98
CA ARG A 156 -11.40 -17.41 9.33
C ARG A 156 -11.47 -18.75 8.60
N GLU A 157 -11.08 -18.78 7.32
CA GLU A 157 -11.01 -20.01 6.52
C GLU A 157 -10.00 -21.01 7.10
N ARG A 158 -8.80 -20.56 7.51
CA ARG A 158 -7.81 -21.43 8.17
C ARG A 158 -8.30 -21.99 9.50
N GLU A 159 -8.88 -21.15 10.35
CA GLU A 159 -9.42 -21.59 11.65
C GLU A 159 -10.55 -22.61 11.49
N ARG A 160 -11.36 -22.47 10.43
CA ARG A 160 -12.42 -23.43 10.09
C ARG A 160 -11.86 -24.76 9.56
N GLY A 161 -10.77 -24.73 8.80
CA GLY A 161 -10.09 -25.93 8.30
C GLY A 161 -9.40 -26.74 9.39
N ASP A 162 -8.79 -26.06 10.37
CA ASP A 162 -8.13 -26.72 11.51
C ASP A 162 -9.13 -27.33 12.52
N ALA A 163 -10.38 -26.84 12.56
CA ALA A 163 -11.45 -27.38 13.40
C ALA A 163 -12.18 -28.61 12.82
N ALA A 164 -11.83 -29.04 11.59
CA ALA A 164 -12.51 -30.10 10.86
C ALA A 164 -11.89 -31.53 10.86
N PRO A 165 -11.04 -31.99 11.81
CA PRO A 165 -10.65 -33.41 11.86
C PRO A 165 -11.38 -34.32 12.87
N GLU A 166 -12.33 -33.85 13.69
CA GLU A 166 -12.78 -34.63 14.87
C GLU A 166 -14.29 -34.97 14.93
N LEU A 167 -14.92 -35.29 13.79
CA LEU A 167 -16.29 -35.82 13.77
C LEU A 167 -16.45 -37.12 12.96
N GLU A 168 -15.56 -38.09 13.16
CA GLU A 168 -15.95 -39.51 13.04
C GLU A 168 -15.27 -40.37 14.11
N PRO A 169 -16.04 -40.75 15.14
CA PRO A 169 -16.11 -42.15 15.50
C PRO A 169 -17.56 -42.62 15.30
N GLN A 170 -17.89 -43.03 14.07
CA GLN A 170 -19.08 -43.86 13.87
C GLN A 170 -18.76 -45.26 14.38
N VAL A 171 -19.01 -45.44 15.67
CA VAL A 171 -19.22 -46.75 16.28
C VAL A 171 -20.56 -47.27 15.75
N ALA A 172 -20.52 -48.34 14.97
CA ALA A 172 -21.63 -49.24 14.71
C ALA A 172 -21.09 -50.67 14.60
#